data_AF-A0A256YAE3-F1
#
_entry.id   AF-A0A256YAE3-F1
#
_cell.length_a   1.000
_cell.length_b   1.000
_cell.length_c   1.000
_cell.angle_alpha   90.00
_cell.angle_beta   90.00
_cell.angle_gamma   90.00
#
_symmetry.space_group_name_H-M   'P 1'
#
loop_
_entity.id
_entity.type
_entity.pdbx_description
1 polymer ?
#
loop_
_entity_poly.entity_id
_entity_poly.type
_entity_poly.pdbx_seq_one_letter_code
_entity_poly.pdbx_strand_id
1 'polypeptide(L)'
;LVYVVIQSLDPPKARCLDEKPYTGPRLVFMNSFREVVDKYRVENSLLIATSRYGKIPSIEELRRVSSFEDVIVLFGSPKHGLYDIAEEEGFNLVDYVDRVWNTIPNQRVKTIRTEEALISTLAILNMFINR
;
A
#
# COMPACT_ATOMS: atom_id res chain seq x y z
N LEU A 1 -6.83 0.08 -26.28
CA LEU A 1 -7.47 -1.18 -25.82
C LEU A 1 -8.87 -0.82 -25.34
N VAL A 2 -9.91 -1.48 -25.87
CA VAL A 2 -11.30 -1.27 -25.48
C VAL A 2 -11.73 -2.44 -24.59
N TYR A 3 -12.27 -2.16 -23.41
CA TYR A 3 -12.82 -3.18 -22.51
C TYR A 3 -14.30 -3.34 -22.78
N VAL A 4 -14.77 -4.59 -22.84
CA VAL A 4 -16.19 -4.90 -23.08
C VAL A 4 -16.68 -5.94 -22.08
N VAL A 5 -17.96 -5.83 -21.70
CA VAL A 5 -18.67 -6.87 -20.97
C VAL A 5 -19.61 -7.58 -21.93
N ILE A 6 -19.50 -8.91 -22.01
CA ILE A 6 -20.41 -9.75 -22.80
C ILE A 6 -21.76 -9.79 -22.08
N GLN A 7 -22.83 -9.39 -22.79
CA GLN A 7 -24.20 -9.37 -22.27
C GLN A 7 -25.03 -10.56 -22.75
N SER A 8 -24.78 -11.03 -23.96
CA SER A 8 -25.38 -12.25 -24.51
C SER A 8 -24.44 -12.90 -25.51
N LEU A 9 -24.50 -14.23 -25.59
CA LEU A 9 -23.82 -15.02 -26.63
C LEU A 9 -24.74 -15.31 -27.82
N ASP A 10 -26.07 -15.29 -27.62
CA ASP A 10 -27.06 -15.49 -28.68
C ASP A 10 -28.31 -14.60 -28.50
N PRO A 11 -28.56 -13.62 -29.38
CA PRO A 11 -27.59 -13.09 -30.35
C PRO A 11 -26.40 -12.45 -29.62
N PRO A 12 -25.19 -12.42 -30.21
CA PRO A 12 -24.02 -11.80 -29.58
C PRO A 12 -24.25 -10.32 -29.26
N LYS A 13 -24.12 -9.96 -27.98
CA LYS A 13 -24.23 -8.57 -27.49
C LYS A 13 -23.10 -8.28 -26.50
N ALA A 14 -22.45 -7.14 -26.66
CA ALA A 14 -21.44 -6.65 -25.73
C ALA A 14 -21.62 -5.15 -25.50
N ARG A 15 -21.22 -4.69 -24.32
CA ARG A 15 -21.24 -3.28 -23.93
C ARG A 15 -19.82 -2.81 -23.65
N CYS A 16 -19.41 -1.68 -24.25
CA CYS A 16 -18.15 -1.02 -23.91
C CYS A 16 -18.19 -0.53 -22.46
N LEU A 17 -17.06 -0.69 -21.77
CA LEU A 17 -16.85 -0.07 -20.47
C LEU A 17 -16.22 1.31 -20.66
N ASP A 18 -16.75 2.29 -19.92
CA ASP A 18 -16.22 3.67 -19.90
C ASP A 18 -14.88 3.74 -19.16
N GLU A 19 -14.67 2.83 -18.21
CA GLU A 19 -13.46 2.75 -17.40
C GLU A 19 -12.80 1.36 -17.53
N LYS A 20 -11.47 1.36 -17.44
CA LYS A 20 -10.69 0.12 -17.40
C LYS A 20 -11.02 -0.64 -16.10
N PRO A 21 -11.48 -1.89 -16.15
CA PRO A 21 -11.68 -2.69 -14.95
C PRO A 21 -10.35 -3.01 -14.30
N TYR A 22 -10.38 -3.29 -12.99
CA TYR A 22 -9.21 -3.82 -12.28
C TYR A 22 -8.83 -5.19 -12.86
N THR A 23 -7.60 -5.31 -13.37
CA THR A 23 -7.09 -6.53 -14.02
C THR A 23 -6.15 -7.34 -13.13
N GLY A 24 -6.16 -7.08 -11.82
CA GLY A 24 -5.21 -7.66 -10.87
C GLY A 24 -3.92 -6.83 -10.71
N PRO A 25 -3.11 -7.16 -9.69
CA PRO A 25 -1.90 -6.43 -9.39
C PRO A 25 -0.77 -6.81 -10.36
N ARG A 26 0.15 -5.86 -10.59
CA ARG A 26 1.41 -6.15 -11.27
C ARG A 26 2.46 -6.52 -10.23
N LEU A 27 3.06 -7.70 -10.38
CA LEU A 27 4.17 -8.11 -9.54
C LEU A 27 5.48 -7.49 -10.03
N VAL A 28 6.24 -6.92 -9.10
CA VAL A 28 7.55 -6.33 -9.35
C VAL A 28 8.48 -6.79 -8.23
N PHE A 29 9.67 -7.24 -8.59
CA PHE A 29 10.70 -7.66 -7.64
C PHE A 29 11.86 -6.65 -7.69
N MET A 30 12.43 -6.36 -6.53
CA MET A 30 13.59 -5.47 -6.35
C MET A 30 14.62 -6.17 -5.47
N ASN A 31 15.87 -5.73 -5.54
CA ASN A 31 16.98 -6.43 -4.90
C ASN A 31 17.25 -5.96 -3.47
N SER A 32 16.75 -4.79 -3.09
CA SER A 32 16.91 -4.21 -1.76
C SER A 32 15.72 -3.34 -1.37
N PHE A 33 15.54 -3.12 -0.07
CA PHE A 33 14.55 -2.18 0.44
C PHE A 33 14.92 -0.74 0.07
N ARG A 34 16.22 -0.41 0.04
CA ARG A 34 16.76 0.86 -0.40
C ARG A 34 16.34 1.22 -1.83
N GLU A 35 16.44 0.26 -2.75
CA GLU A 35 15.98 0.42 -4.13
C GLU A 35 14.49 0.78 -4.20
N VAL A 36 13.66 0.16 -3.35
CA VAL A 36 12.22 0.43 -3.29
C VAL A 36 11.96 1.87 -2.87
N VAL A 37 12.54 2.32 -1.75
CA VAL A 37 12.29 3.67 -1.24
C VAL A 37 12.85 4.75 -2.17
N ASP A 38 14.02 4.54 -2.77
CA ASP A 38 14.61 5.50 -3.72
C ASP A 38 13.78 5.59 -5.02
N LYS A 39 13.27 4.46 -5.52
CA LYS A 39 12.51 4.41 -6.77
C LYS A 39 11.13 5.05 -6.65
N TYR A 40 10.44 4.84 -5.53
CA TYR A 40 9.06 5.32 -5.37
C TYR A 40 8.96 6.67 -4.71
N ARG A 41 10.05 7.22 -4.16
CA ARG A 41 10.11 8.59 -3.66
C ARG A 41 10.17 9.59 -4.82
N VAL A 42 9.02 9.79 -5.45
CA VAL A 42 8.83 10.71 -6.57
C VAL A 42 7.89 11.84 -6.17
N GLU A 43 7.80 12.88 -7.01
CA GLU A 43 6.85 13.96 -6.81
C GLU A 43 5.41 13.42 -6.75
N ASN A 44 4.61 13.98 -5.84
CA ASN A 44 3.20 13.59 -5.60
C ASN A 44 2.97 12.11 -5.18
N SER A 45 4.02 11.44 -4.68
CA SER A 45 3.91 10.14 -4.01
C SER A 45 3.80 10.27 -2.50
N LEU A 46 3.20 9.29 -1.84
CA LEU A 46 3.14 9.15 -0.39
C LEU A 46 3.69 7.78 0.03
N LEU A 47 4.82 7.76 0.70
CA LEU A 47 5.44 6.56 1.24
C LEU A 47 5.07 6.39 2.71
N ILE A 48 4.33 5.32 3.01
CA ILE A 48 3.88 4.94 4.34
C ILE A 48 4.59 3.65 4.76
N ALA A 49 5.51 3.75 5.72
CA ALA A 49 6.04 2.58 6.40
C ALA A 49 5.09 2.12 7.51
N THR A 50 4.86 0.81 7.62
CA THR A 50 4.08 0.22 8.72
C THR A 50 4.98 -0.29 9.84
N SER A 51 4.65 0.07 11.08
CA SER A 51 5.39 -0.38 12.27
C SER A 51 4.53 -0.27 13.53
N ARG A 52 4.70 -1.21 14.47
CA ARG A 52 4.07 -1.13 15.80
C ARG A 52 4.51 0.09 16.61
N TYR A 53 5.69 0.63 16.30
CA TYR A 53 6.26 1.84 16.92
C TYR A 53 5.84 3.13 16.20
N GLY A 54 5.11 3.00 15.08
CA GLY A 54 4.62 4.13 14.32
C GLY A 54 3.50 4.88 15.04
N LYS A 55 3.19 6.06 14.52
CA LYS A 55 2.05 6.87 14.98
C LYS A 55 0.74 6.22 14.54
N ILE A 56 -0.27 6.23 15.39
CA ILE A 56 -1.64 5.89 14.98
C ILE A 56 -2.15 7.02 14.08
N PRO A 57 -2.49 6.76 12.80
CA PRO A 57 -2.91 7.83 11.90
C PRO A 57 -4.24 8.43 12.35
N SER A 58 -4.35 9.75 12.29
CA SER A 58 -5.62 10.44 12.53
C SER A 58 -6.57 10.26 11.36
N ILE A 59 -7.86 10.49 11.58
CA ILE A 59 -8.87 10.49 10.50
C ILE A 59 -8.51 11.49 9.39
N GLU A 60 -7.96 12.64 9.76
CA GLU A 60 -7.55 13.66 8.79
C GLU A 60 -6.37 13.17 7.95
N GLU A 61 -5.37 12.54 8.58
CA GLU A 61 -4.24 11.94 7.86
C GLU A 61 -4.69 10.85 6.89
N LEU A 62 -5.64 10.00 7.31
CA LEU A 62 -6.22 8.96 6.45
C LEU A 62 -6.97 9.55 5.25
N ARG A 63 -7.77 10.61 5.45
CA ARG A 63 -8.47 11.29 4.34
C ARG A 63 -7.51 11.93 3.35
N ARG A 64 -6.41 12.51 3.84
CA ARG A 64 -5.39 13.13 2.99
C ARG A 64 -4.65 12.13 2.11
N VAL A 65 -4.71 10.82 2.38
CA VAL A 65 -4.10 9.81 1.48
C VAL A 65 -4.67 9.92 0.06
N SER A 66 -5.95 10.25 -0.09
CA SER A 66 -6.62 10.38 -1.39
C SER A 66 -6.16 11.58 -2.25
N SER A 67 -5.36 12.50 -1.71
CA SER A 67 -4.82 13.64 -2.47
C SER A 67 -3.52 13.34 -3.21
N PHE A 68 -2.91 12.18 -2.97
CA PHE A 68 -1.67 11.76 -3.63
C PHE A 68 -2.00 10.93 -4.87
N GLU A 69 -1.19 11.08 -5.91
CA GLU A 69 -1.32 10.29 -7.13
C GLU A 69 -0.88 8.84 -6.90
N ASP A 70 0.25 8.66 -6.21
CA ASP A 70 0.81 7.35 -5.89
C ASP A 70 0.91 7.17 -4.37
N VAL A 71 0.35 6.07 -3.87
CA VAL A 71 0.43 5.72 -2.44
C VAL A 71 1.15 4.38 -2.31
N ILE A 72 2.30 4.41 -1.64
CA ILE A 72 3.17 3.25 -1.44
C ILE A 72 3.13 2.87 0.03
N VAL A 73 2.59 1.68 0.30
CA VAL A 73 2.54 1.13 1.66
C VAL A 73 3.58 0.02 1.80
N LEU A 74 4.50 0.21 2.72
CA LEU A 74 5.62 -0.69 2.97
C LEU A 74 5.30 -1.57 4.17
N PHE A 75 5.60 -2.86 4.05
CA PHE A 75 5.39 -3.85 5.10
C PHE A 75 6.69 -4.57 5.42
N GLY A 76 6.97 -4.71 6.72
CA GLY A 76 8.07 -5.55 7.20
C GLY A 76 7.78 -7.04 7.04
N SER A 77 8.82 -7.84 7.28
CA SER A 77 8.69 -9.29 7.37
C SER A 77 8.17 -9.72 8.75
N PRO A 78 7.75 -10.99 8.92
CA PRO A 78 7.32 -11.49 10.23
C PRO A 78 8.44 -11.49 11.30
N LYS A 79 9.71 -11.48 10.88
CA LYS A 79 10.88 -11.57 11.79
C LYS A 79 11.61 -10.24 11.96
N HIS A 80 11.65 -9.43 10.90
CA HIS A 80 12.35 -8.14 10.84
C HIS A 80 11.37 -7.05 10.39
N GLY A 81 11.19 -6.02 11.21
CA GLY A 81 10.43 -4.84 10.86
C GLY A 81 11.18 -3.93 9.88
N LEU A 82 10.51 -2.92 9.35
CA LEU A 82 11.14 -2.00 8.38
C LEU A 82 12.30 -1.19 8.97
N TYR A 83 12.29 -0.93 10.28
CA TYR A 83 13.43 -0.31 10.96
C TYR A 83 14.66 -1.23 10.93
N ASP A 84 14.48 -2.51 11.28
CA ASP A 84 15.55 -3.50 11.30
C ASP A 84 16.13 -3.68 9.88
N ILE A 85 15.26 -3.78 8.86
CA ILE A 85 15.68 -3.93 7.46
C ILE A 85 16.42 -2.68 6.97
N ALA A 86 15.95 -1.47 7.30
CA ALA A 86 16.64 -0.24 6.92
C ALA A 86 18.01 -0.11 7.57
N GLU A 87 18.12 -0.45 8.86
CA GLU A 87 19.37 -0.44 9.61
C GLU A 87 20.38 -1.44 9.02
N GLU A 88 19.94 -2.67 8.69
CA GLU A 88 20.76 -3.67 8.02
C GLU A 88 21.27 -3.19 6.65
N GLU A 89 20.48 -2.40 5.93
CA GLU A 89 20.87 -1.77 4.65
C GLU A 89 21.59 -0.42 4.82
N GLY A 90 21.90 0.00 6.05
CA GLY A 90 22.73 1.16 6.34
C GLY A 90 22.05 2.52 6.18
N PHE A 91 20.72 2.59 6.33
CA PHE A 91 19.99 3.86 6.31
C PHE A 91 18.93 3.98 7.40
N ASN A 92 18.59 5.21 7.76
CA ASN A 92 17.55 5.48 8.74
C ASN A 92 16.18 5.58 8.03
N LEU A 93 15.27 4.67 8.35
CA LEU A 93 13.94 4.58 7.73
C LEU A 93 13.21 5.94 7.65
N VAL A 94 13.24 6.73 8.72
CA VAL A 94 12.45 7.98 8.80
C VAL A 94 12.93 9.07 7.84
N ASP A 95 14.17 8.96 7.35
CA ASP A 95 14.71 9.89 6.37
C ASP A 95 14.20 9.57 4.95
N TYR A 96 13.65 8.36 4.75
CA TYR A 96 13.30 7.80 3.43
C TYR A 96 11.80 7.68 3.18
N VAL A 97 10.96 7.87 4.20
CA VAL A 97 9.50 7.72 4.09
C VAL A 97 8.78 8.95 4.63
N ASP A 98 7.58 9.23 4.11
CA ASP A 98 6.81 10.39 4.56
C ASP A 98 6.16 10.13 5.93
N ARG A 99 5.73 8.90 6.17
CA ARG A 99 4.99 8.53 7.38
C ARG A 99 5.43 7.16 7.87
N VAL A 100 5.50 7.01 9.19
CA VAL A 100 5.57 5.70 9.86
C VAL A 100 4.30 5.52 10.68
N TRP A 101 3.44 4.58 10.27
CA TRP A 101 2.13 4.37 10.86
C TRP A 101 2.00 3.03 11.57
N ASN A 102 1.29 3.07 12.70
CA ASN A 102 0.73 1.89 13.35
C ASN A 102 -0.77 1.84 13.05
N THR A 103 -1.15 0.98 12.11
CA THR A 103 -2.56 0.78 11.70
C THR A 103 -3.29 -0.26 12.55
N ILE A 104 -2.58 -0.99 13.42
CA ILE A 104 -3.16 -2.02 14.29
C ILE A 104 -2.69 -1.78 15.73
N PRO A 105 -3.10 -0.66 16.34
CA PRO A 105 -2.71 -0.34 17.71
C PRO A 105 -3.24 -1.36 18.71
N ASN A 106 -2.56 -1.48 19.85
CA ASN A 106 -2.93 -2.39 20.93
C ASN A 106 -3.08 -3.86 20.47
N GLN A 107 -2.28 -4.27 19.48
CA GLN A 107 -2.21 -5.66 19.06
C GLN A 107 -2.04 -6.57 20.29
N ARG A 108 -2.93 -7.54 20.44
CA ARG A 108 -2.93 -8.49 21.57
C ARG A 108 -2.07 -9.73 21.30
N VAL A 109 -1.27 -9.66 20.25
CA VAL A 109 -0.35 -10.71 19.80
C VAL A 109 1.06 -10.13 19.71
N LYS A 110 2.07 -11.00 19.91
CA LYS A 110 3.47 -10.59 19.86
C LYS A 110 3.88 -10.04 18.49
N THR A 111 3.42 -10.69 17.43
CA THR A 111 3.69 -10.37 16.03
C THR A 111 2.40 -10.48 15.22
N ILE A 112 2.24 -9.58 14.25
CA ILE A 112 1.22 -9.66 13.22
C ILE A 112 1.95 -10.09 11.95
N ARG A 113 1.45 -11.12 11.26
CA ARG A 113 2.09 -11.59 10.03
C ARG A 113 1.89 -10.58 8.91
N THR A 114 2.77 -10.59 7.90
CA THR A 114 2.74 -9.63 6.80
C THR A 114 1.40 -9.63 6.07
N GLU A 115 0.80 -10.80 5.83
CA GLU A 115 -0.50 -10.95 5.19
C GLU A 115 -1.67 -10.39 6.02
N GLU A 116 -1.62 -10.55 7.35
CA GLU A 116 -2.60 -9.98 8.28
C GLU A 116 -2.48 -8.44 8.30
N ALA A 117 -1.24 -7.95 8.39
CA ALA A 117 -0.94 -6.52 8.37
C ALA A 117 -1.36 -5.86 7.06
N LEU A 118 -1.09 -6.52 5.92
CA LEU A 118 -1.49 -6.11 4.58
C LEU A 118 -3.00 -5.92 4.51
N ILE A 119 -3.78 -6.95 4.84
CA ILE A 119 -5.23 -6.93 4.74
C ILE A 119 -5.83 -5.87 5.67
N SER A 120 -5.41 -5.82 6.94
CA SER A 120 -5.94 -4.84 7.91
C SER A 120 -5.60 -3.40 7.53
N THR A 121 -4.38 -3.14 7.09
CA THR A 121 -3.95 -1.80 6.68
C THR A 121 -4.70 -1.32 5.45
N LEU A 122 -4.81 -2.17 4.41
CA LEU A 122 -5.53 -1.82 3.19
C LEU A 122 -7.03 -1.65 3.46
N ALA A 123 -7.63 -2.44 4.36
CA ALA A 123 -9.02 -2.26 4.76
C ALA A 123 -9.26 -0.87 5.37
N ILE A 124 -8.39 -0.42 6.27
CA ILE A 124 -8.47 0.92 6.87
C ILE A 124 -8.34 1.99 5.78
N LEU A 125 -7.30 1.92 4.94
CA LEU A 125 -7.09 2.90 3.88
C LEU A 125 -8.25 2.95 2.88
N ASN A 126 -8.79 1.80 2.49
CA ASN A 126 -9.92 1.67 1.59
C ASN A 126 -11.18 2.40 2.09
N MET A 127 -11.38 2.53 3.42
CA MET A 127 -12.49 3.30 3.98
C MET A 127 -12.39 4.81 3.72
N PHE A 128 -11.20 5.32 3.36
CA PHE A 128 -10.94 6.76 3.18
C PHE A 128 -10.50 7.14 1.76
N ILE A 129 -10.12 6.16 0.92
CA ILE A 129 -9.65 6.40 -0.46
C ILE A 129 -10.78 6.23 -1.49
N ASN A 130 -11.87 5.54 -1.16
CA ASN A 130 -12.98 5.35 -2.10
C ASN A 130 -13.67 6.68 -2.43
N ARG A 131 -13.66 7.00 -3.73
CA ARG A 131 -14.51 8.00 -4.37
C ARG A 131 -15.85 7.39 -4.75
#